data_AF-A0A7Z0MX05-F1
#
_entry.id   AF-A0A7Z0MX05-F1
#
_cell.length_a   1.000
_cell.length_b   1.000
_cell.length_c   1.000
_cell.angle_alpha   90.00
_cell.angle_beta   90.00
_cell.angle_gamma   90.00
#
_symmetry.space_group_name_H-M   'P 1'
#
loop_
_entity.id
_entity.type
_entity.pdbx_description
1 polymer ?
#
loop_
_entity_poly.entity_id
_entity_poly.type
_entity_poly.pdbx_seq_one_letter_code
_entity_poly.pdbx_strand_id
1 'polypeptide(L)'
;MMRIHSRTPLFRTHHALAVAPKNAKQSQLGPSKLIEDIVTAEIPKDFPRRTLLASLSGAAPKLSVRLMDDGTYSNVANDQEHQEAYEKAEDLAQHLKVYALRKEMENPDWSREFNLERVKKGVEAKMRAGAWDLEPAELEWVMRRLVALLA
;
A
#
# COMPACT_ATOMS: atom_id res chain seq x y z
N MET A 1 43.44 15.47 -37.69
CA MET A 1 44.65 15.77 -36.87
C MET A 1 44.16 16.55 -35.66
N MET A 2 44.47 16.28 -34.39
CA MET A 2 45.58 15.59 -33.75
C MET A 2 45.15 15.21 -32.31
N ARG A 3 45.53 14.03 -31.82
CA ARG A 3 45.34 13.53 -30.43
C ARG A 3 46.35 14.15 -29.47
N ILE A 4 46.03 14.23 -28.17
CA ILE A 4 46.91 13.96 -27.00
C ILE A 4 46.06 14.03 -25.70
N HIS A 5 45.69 12.91 -25.06
CA HIS A 5 46.35 12.21 -23.92
C HIS A 5 46.84 13.14 -22.80
N SER A 6 46.33 13.05 -21.58
CA SER A 6 46.86 12.25 -20.44
C SER A 6 46.34 12.94 -19.13
N ARG A 7 46.23 12.39 -17.91
CA ARG A 7 46.95 11.38 -17.13
C ARG A 7 46.14 11.15 -15.84
N THR A 8 45.97 9.91 -15.41
CA THR A 8 45.66 9.51 -14.03
C THR A 8 46.91 9.70 -13.15
N PRO A 9 46.73 9.76 -11.81
CA PRO A 9 47.48 8.80 -11.00
C PRO A 9 46.66 8.11 -9.90
N LEU A 10 46.98 6.82 -9.75
CA LEU A 10 46.71 5.95 -8.62
C LEU A 10 47.46 6.43 -7.38
N PHE A 11 46.85 6.34 -6.20
CA PHE A 11 47.58 6.13 -4.96
C PHE A 11 47.08 4.89 -4.23
N ARG A 12 48.03 3.99 -4.03
CA ARG A 12 47.98 2.68 -3.41
C ARG A 12 48.75 2.81 -2.08
N THR A 13 48.14 2.45 -0.96
CA THR A 13 48.84 2.20 0.30
C THR A 13 48.50 0.78 0.76
N HIS A 14 49.55 0.04 1.11
CA HIS A 14 49.52 -1.34 1.59
C HIS A 14 49.96 -1.43 3.05
N HIS A 15 49.47 -2.48 3.73
CA HIS A 15 49.95 -3.10 4.98
C HIS A 15 49.64 -2.33 6.29
N ALA A 16 49.27 -2.95 7.42
CA ALA A 16 49.59 -4.29 7.93
C ALA A 16 48.53 -4.84 8.92
N LEU A 17 48.69 -6.14 9.23
CA LEU A 17 47.90 -7.02 10.10
C LEU A 17 47.66 -6.50 11.53
N ALA A 18 46.50 -6.84 12.08
CA ALA A 18 46.35 -7.18 13.50
C ALA A 18 45.29 -8.28 13.69
N VAL A 19 45.67 -9.30 14.45
CA VAL A 19 44.92 -10.53 14.77
C VAL A 19 43.87 -10.28 15.87
N ALA A 20 42.79 -11.06 15.79
CA ALA A 20 41.57 -11.05 16.62
C ALA A 20 41.76 -11.05 18.15
N PRO A 21 40.67 -10.75 18.89
CA PRO A 21 40.18 -11.76 19.82
C PRO A 21 38.74 -12.23 19.57
N LYS A 22 38.55 -13.52 19.83
CA LYS A 22 37.32 -14.31 19.78
C LYS A 22 36.44 -14.02 21.00
N ASN A 23 35.19 -13.58 20.81
CA ASN A 23 34.02 -14.05 21.56
C ASN A 23 32.74 -13.35 21.07
N ALA A 24 32.06 -13.95 20.10
CA ALA A 24 30.65 -13.67 19.86
C ALA A 24 29.88 -14.92 20.25
N LYS A 25 29.30 -14.91 21.45
CA LYS A 25 28.30 -15.91 21.82
C LYS A 25 27.13 -15.73 20.86
N GLN A 26 27.07 -16.64 19.90
CA GLN A 26 25.99 -16.83 18.95
C GLN A 26 24.76 -17.24 19.76
N SER A 27 24.00 -16.23 20.18
CA SER A 27 22.69 -16.43 20.80
C SER A 27 21.80 -17.03 19.72
N GLN A 28 21.36 -18.25 19.97
CA GLN A 28 20.42 -19.02 19.17
C GLN A 28 19.13 -18.20 19.02
N LEU A 29 19.00 -17.47 17.92
CA LEU A 29 17.73 -16.91 17.49
C LEU A 29 16.93 -18.08 16.91
N GLY A 30 16.25 -18.82 17.79
CA GLY A 30 15.24 -19.78 17.37
C GLY A 30 14.19 -19.08 16.50
N PRO A 31 13.50 -19.79 15.60
CA PRO A 31 12.51 -19.20 14.72
C PRO A 31 11.48 -18.46 15.58
N SER A 32 11.47 -17.13 15.41
CA SER A 32 10.59 -16.21 16.14
C SER A 32 9.15 -16.66 15.90
N LYS A 33 8.54 -17.17 16.96
CA LYS A 33 7.14 -17.61 17.03
C LYS A 33 6.21 -16.38 17.11
N LEU A 34 6.43 -15.40 16.23
CA LEU A 34 5.71 -14.12 16.12
C LEU A 34 5.03 -13.98 14.76
N ILE A 35 4.46 -15.06 14.22
CA ILE A 35 3.60 -15.02 13.01
C ILE A 35 2.26 -15.73 13.28
N GLU A 36 1.77 -15.70 14.52
CA GLU A 36 0.42 -16.21 14.83
C GLU A 36 -0.55 -15.12 15.32
N ASP A 37 -0.10 -13.86 15.39
CA ASP A 37 -0.97 -12.71 15.65
C ASP A 37 -1.08 -11.82 14.39
N ILE A 38 -1.39 -12.42 13.24
CA ILE A 38 -2.12 -11.64 12.23
C ILE A 38 -3.53 -11.54 12.79
N VAL A 39 -3.74 -10.54 13.65
CA VAL A 39 -5.08 -10.10 14.03
C VAL A 39 -5.82 -9.93 12.72
N THR A 40 -6.71 -10.85 12.39
CA THR A 40 -7.61 -10.71 11.25
C THR A 40 -8.47 -9.52 11.59
N ALA A 41 -8.06 -8.34 11.12
CA ALA A 41 -8.71 -7.10 11.47
C ALA A 41 -10.15 -7.20 10.99
N GLU A 42 -11.09 -7.15 11.93
CA GLU A 42 -12.51 -7.29 11.64
C GLU A 42 -12.94 -6.16 10.70
N ILE A 43 -13.46 -6.52 9.52
CA ILE A 43 -13.86 -5.54 8.50
C ILE A 43 -15.04 -4.71 9.05
N PRO A 44 -14.95 -3.37 9.09
CA PRO A 44 -16.05 -2.51 9.49
C PRO A 44 -17.27 -2.72 8.58
N LYS A 45 -18.46 -2.73 9.19
CA LYS A 45 -19.74 -2.97 8.48
C LYS A 45 -20.05 -1.95 7.38
N ASP A 46 -19.44 -0.78 7.43
CA ASP A 46 -19.61 0.31 6.46
C ASP A 46 -18.57 0.29 5.33
N PHE A 47 -17.61 -0.65 5.36
CA PHE A 47 -16.67 -0.84 4.25
C PHE A 47 -17.41 -1.47 3.05
N PRO A 48 -17.35 -0.86 1.85
CA PRO A 48 -18.12 -1.31 0.71
C PRO A 48 -17.61 -2.66 0.17
N ARG A 49 -18.54 -3.54 -0.20
CA ARG A 49 -18.22 -4.80 -0.85
C ARG A 49 -18.37 -4.68 -2.36
N ARG A 50 -17.31 -5.01 -3.11
CA ARG A 50 -17.28 -4.91 -4.58
C ARG A 50 -18.31 -5.87 -5.21
N THR A 51 -18.95 -5.42 -6.28
CA THR A 51 -19.75 -6.27 -7.17
C THR A 51 -18.89 -6.65 -8.37
N LEU A 52 -18.82 -7.94 -8.67
CA LEU A 52 -18.13 -8.49 -9.84
C LEU A 52 -18.96 -8.21 -11.09
N LEU A 53 -18.49 -7.27 -11.91
CA LEU A 53 -18.99 -7.05 -13.26
C LEU A 53 -18.04 -7.71 -14.25
N ALA A 54 -18.53 -8.63 -15.07
CA ALA A 54 -17.75 -9.08 -16.23
C ALA A 54 -18.33 -8.50 -17.52
N SER A 55 -17.42 -8.07 -18.40
CA SER A 55 -17.76 -7.67 -19.76
C SER A 55 -17.84 -8.93 -20.62
N LEU A 56 -19.07 -9.38 -20.91
CA LEU A 56 -19.32 -10.49 -21.81
C LEU A 56 -19.77 -9.94 -23.16
N SER A 57 -19.13 -10.36 -24.25
CA SER A 57 -19.58 -9.99 -25.60
C SER A 57 -20.98 -10.56 -25.88
N GLY A 58 -21.88 -9.70 -26.34
CA GLY A 58 -23.26 -10.06 -26.69
C GLY A 58 -24.18 -8.85 -26.80
N ALA A 59 -25.28 -9.01 -27.56
CA ALA A 59 -26.29 -7.96 -27.76
C ALA A 59 -27.21 -7.72 -26.55
N ALA A 60 -27.08 -8.52 -25.48
CA ALA A 60 -27.89 -8.44 -24.26
C ALA A 60 -27.00 -8.34 -23.01
N PRO A 61 -27.41 -7.57 -21.97
CA PRO A 61 -26.69 -7.50 -20.71
C PRO A 61 -26.69 -8.86 -20.02
N LYS A 62 -25.51 -9.40 -19.75
CA LYS A 62 -25.33 -10.67 -19.03
C LYS A 62 -24.76 -10.37 -17.65
N LEU A 63 -25.42 -10.85 -16.60
CA LEU A 63 -24.90 -10.79 -15.24
C LEU A 63 -23.84 -11.87 -15.08
N SER A 64 -22.68 -11.50 -14.55
CA SER A 64 -21.64 -12.47 -14.21
C SER A 64 -21.77 -12.87 -12.75
N VAL A 65 -21.88 -14.17 -12.53
CA VAL A 65 -22.06 -14.78 -11.21
C VAL A 65 -21.06 -15.91 -11.03
N ARG A 66 -20.58 -16.10 -9.81
CA ARG A 66 -19.74 -17.21 -9.36
C ARG A 66 -20.62 -18.22 -8.64
N LEU A 67 -20.46 -19.51 -8.96
CA LEU A 67 -21.05 -20.60 -8.17
C LEU A 67 -20.27 -20.74 -6.86
N MET A 68 -20.98 -20.69 -5.74
CA MET A 68 -20.46 -20.82 -4.39
C MET A 68 -20.52 -22.28 -3.94
N ASP A 69 -19.80 -22.62 -2.87
CA ASP A 69 -19.71 -24.00 -2.35
C ASP A 69 -21.06 -24.57 -1.88
N ASP A 70 -22.01 -23.70 -1.52
CA ASP A 70 -23.38 -24.05 -1.13
C ASP A 70 -24.33 -24.26 -2.32
N GLY A 71 -23.83 -24.13 -3.56
CA GLY A 71 -24.60 -24.25 -4.79
C GLY A 71 -25.32 -22.97 -5.22
N THR A 72 -25.15 -21.86 -4.50
CA THR A 72 -25.74 -20.56 -4.87
C THR A 72 -24.86 -19.78 -5.85
N TYR A 73 -25.44 -18.79 -6.51
CA TYR A 73 -24.72 -17.90 -7.43
C TYR A 73 -24.61 -16.50 -6.84
N SER A 74 -23.39 -15.96 -6.75
CA SER A 74 -23.14 -14.61 -6.25
C SER A 74 -22.37 -13.77 -7.27
N ASN A 75 -22.76 -12.51 -7.43
CA ASN A 75 -22.00 -11.51 -8.18
C ASN A 75 -21.21 -10.57 -7.25
N VAL A 76 -21.03 -10.92 -5.99
CA VAL A 76 -20.34 -10.09 -5.00
C VAL A 76 -18.97 -10.70 -4.69
N ALA A 77 -17.99 -9.85 -4.40
CA ALA A 77 -16.67 -10.29 -3.92
C ALA A 77 -16.83 -11.22 -2.71
N ASN A 78 -16.10 -12.34 -2.72
CA ASN A 78 -16.09 -13.27 -1.59
C ASN A 78 -15.40 -12.65 -0.37
N ASP A 79 -15.43 -13.34 0.76
CA ASP A 79 -14.90 -12.79 2.02
C ASP A 79 -13.40 -12.54 1.98
N GLN A 80 -12.64 -13.39 1.28
CA GLN A 80 -11.20 -13.19 1.11
C GLN A 80 -10.91 -11.95 0.25
N GLU A 81 -11.54 -11.81 -0.91
CA GLU A 81 -11.41 -10.65 -1.80
C GLU A 81 -11.80 -9.36 -1.07
N HIS A 82 -12.85 -9.41 -0.25
CA HIS A 82 -13.30 -8.28 0.55
C HIS A 82 -12.32 -7.92 1.67
N GLN A 83 -11.75 -8.92 2.35
CA GLN A 83 -10.71 -8.73 3.36
C GLN A 83 -9.46 -8.10 2.74
N GLU A 84 -9.00 -8.60 1.60
CA GLU A 84 -7.83 -8.06 0.90
C GLU A 84 -8.07 -6.61 0.44
N ALA A 85 -9.28 -6.29 -0.03
CA ALA A 85 -9.63 -4.91 -0.39
C ALA A 85 -9.64 -3.98 0.83
N TYR A 86 -10.18 -4.47 1.97
CA TYR A 86 -10.17 -3.73 3.23
C TYR A 86 -8.75 -3.46 3.73
N GLU A 87 -7.89 -4.47 3.77
CA GLU A 87 -6.51 -4.33 4.24
C GLU A 87 -5.73 -3.30 3.42
N LYS A 88 -5.89 -3.32 2.09
CA LYS A 88 -5.29 -2.32 1.20
C LYS A 88 -5.83 -0.91 1.47
N ALA A 89 -7.14 -0.78 1.70
CA ALA A 89 -7.77 0.50 1.99
C ALA A 89 -7.35 1.06 3.35
N GLU A 90 -7.29 0.23 4.40
CA GLU A 90 -6.83 0.64 5.73
C GLU A 90 -5.35 1.03 5.71
N ASP A 91 -4.49 0.24 5.07
CA ASP A 91 -3.07 0.58 4.90
C ASP A 91 -2.89 1.91 4.16
N LEU A 92 -3.66 2.13 3.08
CA LEU A 92 -3.66 3.40 2.38
C LEU A 92 -4.08 4.56 3.30
N ALA A 93 -5.12 4.40 4.12
CA ALA A 93 -5.55 5.44 5.06
C ALA A 93 -4.44 5.78 6.08
N GLN A 94 -3.73 4.78 6.60
CA GLN A 94 -2.59 4.97 7.50
C GLN A 94 -1.42 5.70 6.81
N HIS A 95 -1.08 5.31 5.58
CA HIS A 95 -0.06 5.99 4.79
C HIS A 95 -0.43 7.44 4.49
N LEU A 96 -1.69 7.70 4.15
CA LEU A 96 -2.19 9.05 3.90
C LEU A 96 -2.20 9.91 5.16
N LYS A 97 -2.45 9.33 6.34
CA LYS A 97 -2.31 10.05 7.63
C LYS A 97 -0.90 10.59 7.80
N VAL A 98 0.11 9.73 7.66
CA VAL A 98 1.52 10.13 7.78
C VAL A 98 1.87 11.21 6.75
N TYR A 99 1.41 11.03 5.51
CA TYR A 99 1.62 12.01 4.45
C TYR A 99 0.95 13.37 4.76
N ALA A 100 -0.31 13.36 5.21
CA ALA A 100 -1.08 14.55 5.51
C ALA A 100 -0.45 15.34 6.66
N LEU A 101 -0.10 14.68 7.76
CA LEU A 101 0.57 15.31 8.91
C LEU A 101 1.90 15.95 8.51
N ARG A 102 2.71 15.25 7.71
CA ARG A 102 3.96 15.81 7.18
C ARG A 102 3.68 17.07 6.35
N LYS A 103 2.63 17.08 5.53
CA LYS A 103 2.28 18.24 4.71
C LYS A 103 1.74 19.42 5.50
N GLU A 104 1.00 19.18 6.60
CA GLU A 104 0.60 20.21 7.55
C GLU A 104 1.83 20.86 8.20
N MET A 105 2.82 20.07 8.61
CA MET A 105 4.07 20.60 9.18
C MET A 105 4.91 21.40 8.18
N GLU A 106 5.01 20.93 6.93
CA GLU A 106 5.76 21.61 5.86
C GLU A 106 5.06 22.89 5.37
N ASN A 107 3.74 23.01 5.53
CA ASN A 107 2.94 24.12 5.02
C ASN A 107 1.93 24.60 6.08
N PRO A 108 2.39 25.33 7.11
CA PRO A 108 1.52 25.75 8.22
C PRO A 108 0.34 26.64 7.81
N ASP A 109 0.45 27.33 6.67
CA ASP A 109 -0.60 28.20 6.12
C ASP A 109 -1.74 27.43 5.44
N TRP A 110 -1.58 26.13 5.21
CA TRP A 110 -2.62 25.31 4.58
C TRP A 110 -3.67 24.89 5.60
N SER A 111 -4.94 25.12 5.26
CA SER A 111 -6.02 24.53 6.05
C SER A 111 -6.01 23.01 5.92
N ARG A 112 -6.51 22.33 6.95
CA ARG A 112 -6.64 20.86 6.97
C ARG A 112 -7.54 20.38 5.83
N GLU A 113 -8.64 21.09 5.58
CA GLU A 113 -9.59 20.80 4.52
C GLU A 113 -8.92 20.89 3.15
N PHE A 114 -8.10 21.92 2.94
CA PHE A 114 -7.33 22.08 1.69
C PHE A 114 -6.35 20.91 1.48
N ASN A 115 -5.66 20.47 2.54
CA ASN A 115 -4.74 19.35 2.47
C ASN A 115 -5.47 18.03 2.18
N LEU A 116 -6.61 17.77 2.83
CA LEU A 116 -7.45 16.59 2.59
C LEU A 116 -7.99 16.55 1.16
N GLU A 117 -8.45 17.69 0.63
CA GLU A 117 -8.92 17.80 -0.75
C GLU A 117 -7.78 17.53 -1.75
N ARG A 118 -6.57 18.00 -1.45
CA ARG A 118 -5.37 17.70 -2.26
C ARG A 118 -5.04 16.20 -2.23
N VAL A 119 -5.12 15.57 -1.06
CA VAL A 119 -4.93 14.13 -0.92
C VAL A 119 -5.94 13.37 -1.78
N LYS A 120 -7.24 13.67 -1.64
CA LYS A 120 -8.32 13.05 -2.41
C LYS A 120 -8.05 13.13 -3.92
N LYS A 121 -7.77 14.33 -4.43
CA LYS A 121 -7.45 14.55 -5.85
C LYS A 121 -6.21 13.77 -6.31
N GLY A 122 -5.21 13.64 -5.45
CA GLY A 122 -4.01 12.83 -5.71
C GLY A 122 -4.35 11.36 -5.91
N VAL A 123 -5.20 10.80 -5.04
CA VAL A 123 -5.67 9.41 -5.13
C VAL A 123 -6.54 9.20 -6.37
N GLU A 124 -7.51 10.08 -6.62
CA GLU A 124 -8.37 10.03 -7.83
C GLU A 124 -7.56 10.07 -9.12
N ALA A 125 -6.47 10.84 -9.17
CA ALA A 125 -5.57 10.86 -10.31
C ALA A 125 -4.87 9.51 -10.52
N LYS A 126 -4.50 8.81 -9.44
CA LYS A 126 -3.91 7.46 -9.51
C LYS A 126 -4.92 6.40 -9.94
N MET A 127 -6.15 6.48 -9.44
CA MET A 127 -7.27 5.63 -9.87
C MET A 127 -7.55 5.80 -11.36
N ARG A 128 -7.69 7.04 -11.85
CA ARG A 128 -7.94 7.33 -13.28
C ARG A 128 -6.80 6.87 -14.19
N ALA A 129 -5.56 6.89 -13.71
CA ALA A 129 -4.41 6.38 -14.44
C ALA A 129 -4.33 4.84 -14.45
N GLY A 130 -5.24 4.14 -13.75
CA GLY A 130 -5.21 2.69 -13.57
C GLY A 130 -4.02 2.22 -12.73
N ALA A 131 -3.36 3.12 -12.00
CA ALA A 131 -2.19 2.77 -11.20
C ALA A 131 -2.59 2.07 -9.90
N TRP A 132 -3.74 2.44 -9.33
CA TRP A 132 -4.26 1.92 -8.07
C TRP A 132 -5.62 1.26 -8.30
N ASP A 133 -5.74 0.01 -7.85
CA ASP A 133 -6.98 -0.78 -7.90
C ASP A 133 -7.87 -0.45 -6.69
N LEU A 134 -8.58 0.67 -6.79
CA LEU A 134 -9.51 1.17 -5.78
C LEU A 134 -10.80 1.60 -6.47
N GLU A 135 -11.95 1.25 -5.90
CA GLU A 135 -13.26 1.69 -6.37
C GLU A 135 -13.65 3.04 -5.74
N PRO A 136 -14.53 3.84 -6.38
CA PRO A 136 -14.94 5.14 -5.84
C PRO A 136 -15.52 5.06 -4.42
N ALA A 137 -16.32 4.03 -4.12
CA ALA A 137 -16.88 3.83 -2.78
C ALA A 137 -15.80 3.54 -1.73
N GLU A 138 -14.75 2.81 -2.11
CA GLU A 138 -13.61 2.53 -1.23
C GLU A 138 -12.80 3.80 -0.97
N LEU A 139 -12.59 4.65 -1.98
CA LEU A 139 -11.97 5.96 -1.78
C LEU A 139 -12.75 6.81 -0.78
N GLU A 140 -14.08 6.86 -0.89
CA GLU A 140 -14.91 7.60 0.07
C GLU A 140 -14.72 7.06 1.49
N TRP A 141 -14.67 5.73 1.65
CA TRP A 141 -14.40 5.10 2.93
C TRP A 141 -13.00 5.48 3.45
N VAL A 142 -11.97 5.41 2.61
CA VAL A 142 -10.58 5.79 2.95
C VAL A 142 -10.51 7.24 3.41
N MET A 143 -11.21 8.16 2.75
CA MET A 143 -11.23 9.57 3.15
C MET A 143 -11.93 9.78 4.50
N ARG A 144 -13.05 9.09 4.77
CA ARG A 144 -13.70 9.12 6.10
C ARG A 144 -12.77 8.56 7.18
N ARG A 145 -12.10 7.44 6.88
CA ARG A 145 -11.14 6.79 7.78
C ARG A 145 -9.95 7.70 8.08
N LEU A 146 -9.40 8.36 7.06
CA LEU A 146 -8.33 9.34 7.21
C LEU A 146 -8.73 10.51 8.12
N VAL A 147 -9.93 11.06 7.95
CA VAL A 147 -10.45 12.12 8.83
C VAL A 147 -10.52 11.63 10.27
N ALA A 148 -11.03 10.41 10.51
CA ALA A 148 -11.09 9.82 11.85
C ALA A 148 -9.70 9.58 12.46
N LEU A 149 -8.69 9.26 11.64
CA LEU A 149 -7.31 9.03 12.09
C LEU A 149 -6.53 10.32 12.41
N LEU A 150 -7.01 11.48 11.93
CA LEU A 150 -6.44 12.81 12.12
C LEU A 150 -7.15 13.65 13.20
N ALA A 151 -8.31 13.17 13.68
CA ALA A 151 -9.01 13.73 14.83
C ALA A 151 -8.21 13.49 16.12
#